data_AF-A0A0B7B9I1-F1
#
_entry.id   AF-A0A0B7B9I1-F1
#
_cell.length_a   1.000
_cell.length_b   1.000
_cell.length_c   1.000
_cell.angle_alpha   90.00
_cell.angle_beta   90.00
_cell.angle_gamma   90.00
#
_symmetry.space_group_name_H-M   'P 1'
#
loop_
_entity.id
_entity.type
_entity.pdbx_description
1 polymer ?
#
loop_
_entity_poly.entity_id
_entity_poly.type
_entity_poly.pdbx_seq_one_letter_code
_entity_poly.pdbx_strand_id
1 'polypeptide(L)'
;ASLPADTNINFFKKYSSIAEQDAINFIYSTIPALQVVPPKIQTSTRGTSTKDNNEDSIDVVLILDSFVDSRIFEWIRSFVRDFILELDIDSGQWRIGVFTIASGNKVDFQLNRYIYRAETIEAVNRIRHQNIRGRPDVAGAFDYVRSTMFTSTNGDRPQARNFVILLT
;
A
#
# COMPACT_ATOMS: atom_id res chain seq x y z
N ALA A 1 -18.55 6.70 13.99
CA ALA A 1 -19.05 5.57 13.18
C ALA A 1 -18.16 4.36 13.46
N SER A 2 -18.73 3.19 13.70
CA SER A 2 -17.98 1.95 13.94
C SER A 2 -17.32 1.47 12.64
N LEU A 3 -16.08 1.01 12.75
CA LEU A 3 -15.33 0.43 11.63
C LEU A 3 -15.99 -0.89 11.17
N PRO A 4 -15.94 -1.21 9.86
CA PRO A 4 -16.26 -2.54 9.36
C PRO A 4 -15.43 -3.62 10.07
N ALA A 5 -16.03 -4.79 10.32
CA ALA A 5 -15.46 -5.86 11.15
C ALA A 5 -14.19 -6.52 10.57
N ASP A 6 -13.84 -6.16 9.34
CA ASP A 6 -12.77 -6.65 8.48
C ASP A 6 -11.62 -5.64 8.31
N THR A 7 -11.72 -4.45 8.90
CA THR A 7 -10.66 -3.43 8.81
C THR A 7 -9.58 -3.67 9.88
N ASN A 8 -8.49 -4.34 9.50
CA ASN A 8 -7.30 -4.46 10.35
C ASN A 8 -6.49 -3.16 10.33
N ILE A 9 -6.72 -2.27 11.29
CA ILE A 9 -5.95 -1.01 11.46
C ILE A 9 -4.82 -1.24 12.45
N ASN A 10 -3.59 -1.34 11.96
CA ASN A 10 -2.40 -1.34 12.79
C ASN A 10 -1.76 0.06 12.79
N PHE A 11 -1.67 0.67 13.97
CA PHE A 11 -1.03 1.98 14.15
C PHE A 11 0.47 1.82 14.39
N PHE A 12 1.28 2.29 13.45
CA PHE A 12 2.73 2.33 13.60
C PHE A 12 3.20 3.71 14.01
N LYS A 13 3.60 3.86 15.27
CA LYS A 13 4.42 4.98 15.72
C LYS A 13 5.78 4.43 16.11
N LYS A 14 6.83 4.98 15.49
CA LYS A 14 8.27 4.95 15.83
C LYS A 14 9.16 4.27 14.78
N TYR A 15 9.39 4.96 13.67
CA TYR A 15 10.35 4.58 12.62
C TYR A 15 11.64 5.42 12.61
N SER A 16 11.79 6.41 13.50
CA SER A 16 12.98 7.26 13.55
C SER A 16 14.24 6.55 14.10
N SER A 17 14.16 5.27 14.49
CA SER A 17 15.25 4.58 15.19
C SER A 17 15.48 3.13 14.75
N ILE A 18 14.89 2.69 13.64
CA ILE A 18 14.98 1.31 13.18
C ILE A 18 15.86 1.27 11.93
N ALA A 19 16.84 0.36 11.88
CA ALA A 19 17.61 0.14 10.66
C ALA A 19 16.63 -0.33 9.57
N GLU A 20 16.80 0.15 8.35
CA GLU A 20 15.92 -0.11 7.19
C GLU A 20 15.46 -1.59 7.08
N GLN A 21 16.37 -2.51 7.41
CA GLN A 21 16.12 -3.94 7.43
C GLN A 21 15.08 -4.40 8.47
N ASP A 22 15.01 -3.82 9.67
CA ASP A 22 14.05 -4.31 10.67
C ASP A 22 12.63 -3.80 10.42
N ALA A 23 12.47 -2.62 9.79
CA ALA A 23 11.16 -2.14 9.34
C ALA A 23 10.61 -3.05 8.23
N ILE A 24 11.49 -3.43 7.29
CA ILE A 24 11.20 -4.41 6.25
C ILE A 24 10.85 -5.77 6.85
N ASN A 25 11.70 -6.31 7.75
CA ASN A 25 11.46 -7.60 8.41
C ASN A 25 10.16 -7.61 9.22
N PHE A 26 9.79 -6.49 9.84
CA PHE A 26 8.56 -6.35 10.58
C PHE A 26 7.33 -6.33 9.66
N ILE A 27 7.41 -5.68 8.50
CA ILE A 27 6.32 -5.70 7.51
C ILE A 27 6.15 -7.11 6.95
N TYR A 28 7.26 -7.80 6.66
CA TYR A 28 7.25 -9.22 6.35
C TYR A 28 6.67 -10.05 7.50
N SER A 29 6.92 -9.72 8.77
CA SER A 29 6.36 -10.48 9.89
C SER A 29 4.87 -10.24 10.14
N THR A 30 4.39 -9.05 9.80
CA THR A 30 3.03 -8.58 10.15
C THR A 30 2.04 -8.73 9.02
N ILE A 31 2.51 -8.87 7.78
CA ILE A 31 1.67 -9.16 6.61
C ILE A 31 1.98 -10.59 6.16
N PRO A 32 1.23 -11.61 6.64
CA PRO A 32 1.51 -13.02 6.33
C PRO A 32 1.59 -13.32 4.84
N ALA A 33 0.88 -12.54 4.00
CA ALA A 33 0.93 -12.66 2.56
C ALA A 33 2.29 -12.32 1.93
N LEU A 34 3.15 -11.56 2.62
CA LEU A 34 4.52 -11.28 2.21
C LEU A 34 5.51 -12.35 2.71
N GLN A 35 5.11 -13.22 3.63
CA GLN A 35 5.93 -14.35 4.08
C GLN A 35 5.92 -15.54 3.13
N VAL A 36 5.01 -15.51 2.14
CA VAL A 36 4.95 -16.55 1.12
C VAL A 36 6.16 -16.35 0.22
N VAL A 37 7.24 -17.07 0.50
CA VAL A 37 8.43 -17.16 -0.37
C VAL A 37 7.91 -17.35 -1.81
N PRO A 38 8.30 -16.50 -2.78
CA PRO A 38 7.83 -16.65 -4.15
C PRO A 38 8.12 -18.09 -4.58
N PRO A 39 7.13 -18.82 -5.13
CA PRO A 39 7.34 -20.21 -5.49
C PRO A 39 8.52 -20.24 -6.45
N LYS A 40 9.56 -21.03 -6.10
CA LYS A 40 10.62 -21.40 -7.04
C LYS A 40 9.90 -21.79 -8.33
N ILE A 41 10.25 -21.13 -9.44
CA ILE A 41 9.65 -21.35 -10.75
C ILE A 41 9.70 -22.87 -11.03
N GLN A 42 8.61 -23.56 -10.76
CA GLN A 42 8.40 -24.93 -11.16
C GLN A 42 7.72 -24.83 -12.51
N THR A 43 8.50 -25.05 -13.56
CA THR A 43 7.99 -25.39 -14.87
C THR A 43 7.05 -26.60 -14.72
N SER A 44 5.73 -26.37 -14.77
CA SER A 44 4.77 -27.46 -14.92
C SER A 44 3.48 -26.99 -15.59
N THR A 45 3.41 -27.32 -16.88
CA THR A 45 2.29 -27.92 -17.61
C THR A 45 0.86 -27.53 -17.22
N ARG A 46 0.21 -26.81 -18.15
CA ARG A 46 -1.23 -26.68 -18.43
C ARG A 46 -2.14 -27.61 -17.59
N GLY A 47 -2.86 -27.02 -16.64
CA GLY A 47 -4.02 -27.62 -15.98
C GLY A 47 -5.13 -26.56 -15.84
N THR A 48 -6.23 -26.76 -16.56
CA THR A 48 -7.47 -26.00 -16.42
C THR A 48 -8.08 -26.26 -15.03
N SER A 49 -8.08 -25.24 -14.16
CA SER A 49 -8.86 -25.24 -12.92
C SER A 49 -9.62 -23.92 -12.82
N THR A 50 -10.89 -23.97 -13.21
CA THR A 50 -11.92 -22.98 -12.90
C THR A 50 -12.25 -23.04 -11.40
N LYS A 51 -11.52 -22.27 -10.60
CA LYS A 51 -11.94 -21.79 -9.28
C LYS A 51 -11.35 -20.39 -9.06
N ASP A 52 -12.12 -19.37 -9.42
CA ASP A 52 -11.86 -17.98 -9.02
C ASP A 52 -12.13 -17.84 -7.51
N ASN A 53 -11.28 -18.44 -6.68
CA ASN A 53 -11.31 -18.24 -5.24
C ASN A 53 -10.50 -16.98 -4.94
N ASN A 54 -11.12 -15.82 -5.11
CA ASN A 54 -10.49 -14.52 -4.94
C ASN A 54 -10.29 -14.11 -3.46
N GLU A 55 -10.34 -15.05 -2.51
CA GLU A 55 -10.23 -14.83 -1.05
C GLU A 55 -8.81 -14.44 -0.59
N ASP A 56 -7.81 -14.56 -1.47
CA ASP A 56 -6.41 -14.18 -1.21
C ASP A 56 -6.00 -12.85 -1.84
N SER A 57 -6.94 -12.15 -2.46
CA SER A 57 -6.74 -10.81 -2.99
C SER A 57 -6.46 -9.79 -1.87
N ILE A 58 -5.55 -8.86 -2.13
CA ILE A 58 -5.18 -7.82 -1.17
C ILE A 58 -5.20 -6.45 -1.85
N ASP A 59 -5.91 -5.50 -1.25
CA ASP A 59 -5.96 -4.11 -1.68
C ASP A 59 -5.31 -3.25 -0.60
N VAL A 60 -4.27 -2.49 -0.98
CA VAL A 60 -3.50 -1.66 -0.04
C VAL A 60 -3.55 -0.21 -0.47
N VAL A 61 -3.85 0.68 0.48
CA VAL A 61 -3.63 2.12 0.31
C VAL A 61 -2.46 2.55 1.19
N LEU A 62 -1.42 3.08 0.55
CA LEU A 62 -0.26 3.65 1.21
C LEU A 62 -0.50 5.15 1.44
N ILE A 63 -0.43 5.58 2.69
CA ILE A 63 -0.54 6.98 3.08
C ILE A 63 0.86 7.53 3.35
N LEU A 64 1.30 8.50 2.54
CA LEU A 64 2.61 9.13 2.66
C LEU A 64 2.49 10.48 3.35
N ASP A 65 3.18 10.68 4.47
CA ASP A 65 3.21 11.96 5.15
C ASP A 65 4.18 12.94 4.44
N SER A 66 3.67 14.05 3.89
CA SER A 66 4.50 15.11 3.28
C SER A 66 4.81 16.27 4.24
N PHE A 67 4.48 16.14 5.52
CA PHE A 67 4.88 17.08 6.58
C PHE A 67 6.22 16.70 7.23
N VAL A 68 6.76 15.51 6.93
CA VAL A 68 8.13 15.13 7.33
C VAL A 68 9.17 15.96 6.58
N ASP A 69 10.44 15.87 6.97
CA ASP A 69 11.49 16.50 6.18
C ASP A 69 11.70 15.79 4.83
N SER A 70 12.29 16.49 3.86
CA SER A 70 12.47 15.96 2.51
C SER A 70 13.34 14.71 2.47
N ARG A 71 14.29 14.56 3.41
CA ARG A 71 15.15 13.38 3.49
C ARG A 71 14.36 12.15 3.94
N ILE A 72 13.50 12.30 4.94
CA ILE A 72 12.59 11.25 5.39
C ILE A 72 11.58 10.93 4.28
N PHE A 73 11.07 11.92 3.56
CA PHE A 73 10.14 11.67 2.46
C PHE A 73 10.79 10.85 1.32
N GLU A 74 12.04 11.15 0.97
CA GLU A 74 12.81 10.37 0.00
C GLU A 74 13.06 8.93 0.48
N TRP A 75 13.26 8.73 1.78
CA TRP A 75 13.33 7.40 2.38
C TRP A 75 11.98 6.67 2.29
N ILE A 76 10.88 7.32 2.68
CA ILE A 76 9.51 6.78 2.56
C ILE A 76 9.24 6.33 1.13
N ARG A 77 9.57 7.17 0.14
CA ARG A 77 9.38 6.85 -1.27
C ARG A 77 10.21 5.65 -1.73
N SER A 78 11.46 5.55 -1.27
CA SER A 78 12.33 4.40 -1.57
C SER A 78 11.80 3.13 -0.94
N PHE A 79 11.39 3.19 0.34
CA PHE A 79 10.75 2.10 1.04
C PHE A 79 9.50 1.61 0.30
N VAL A 80 8.61 2.51 -0.14
CA VAL A 80 7.39 2.14 -0.89
C VAL A 80 7.73 1.46 -2.22
N ARG A 81 8.74 1.96 -2.94
CA ARG A 81 9.20 1.34 -4.19
C ARG A 81 9.67 -0.10 -3.94
N ASP A 82 10.49 -0.30 -2.91
CA ASP A 82 11.09 -1.59 -2.61
C ASP A 82 10.05 -2.56 -2.05
N PHE A 83 9.07 -2.06 -1.28
CA PHE A 83 7.87 -2.81 -0.89
C PHE A 83 7.09 -3.31 -2.11
N ILE A 84 6.83 -2.44 -3.10
CA ILE A 84 6.07 -2.80 -4.32
C ILE A 84 6.80 -3.83 -5.18
N LEU A 85 8.15 -3.82 -5.21
CA LEU A 85 8.94 -4.78 -5.99
C LEU A 85 8.65 -6.24 -5.61
N GLU A 86 8.29 -6.47 -4.35
CA GLU A 86 8.07 -7.78 -3.74
C GLU A 86 6.62 -8.28 -3.90
N LEU A 87 5.73 -7.45 -4.44
CA LEU A 87 4.31 -7.78 -4.58
C LEU A 87 3.97 -8.40 -5.94
N ASP A 88 3.08 -9.38 -5.93
CA ASP A 88 2.49 -9.93 -7.16
C ASP A 88 1.30 -9.06 -7.62
N ILE A 89 1.62 -7.91 -8.23
CA ILE A 89 0.62 -7.01 -8.82
C ILE A 89 0.18 -7.51 -10.21
N ASP A 90 1.10 -8.10 -10.98
CA ASP A 90 0.88 -8.44 -12.39
C ASP A 90 -0.15 -9.58 -12.56
N SER A 91 -0.27 -10.49 -11.58
CA SER A 91 -1.35 -11.49 -11.55
C SER A 91 -2.70 -10.92 -11.10
N GLY A 92 -2.70 -9.68 -10.59
CA GLY A 92 -3.83 -9.06 -9.94
C GLY A 92 -3.99 -9.45 -8.48
N GLN A 93 -3.12 -10.27 -7.87
CA GLN A 93 -3.24 -10.62 -6.45
C GLN A 93 -3.22 -9.37 -5.55
N TRP A 94 -2.33 -8.41 -5.84
CA TRP A 94 -2.21 -7.14 -5.12
C TRP A 94 -2.69 -5.94 -5.94
N ARG A 95 -3.45 -5.03 -5.31
CA ARG A 95 -3.73 -3.69 -5.86
C ARG A 95 -3.24 -2.61 -4.92
N ILE A 96 -2.63 -1.57 -5.47
CA ILE A 96 -2.02 -0.49 -4.70
C ILE A 96 -2.64 0.85 -5.07
N GLY A 97 -3.08 1.58 -4.06
CA GLY A 97 -3.43 3.00 -4.13
C GLY A 97 -2.44 3.80 -3.29
N VAL A 98 -2.24 5.07 -3.65
CA VAL A 98 -1.37 5.97 -2.88
C VAL A 98 -2.07 7.29 -2.63
N PHE A 99 -1.98 7.72 -1.37
CA PHE A 99 -2.49 8.97 -0.86
C PHE A 99 -1.37 9.73 -0.16
N THR A 100 -1.22 11.02 -0.42
CA THR A 100 -0.26 11.88 0.29
C THR A 100 -0.98 12.83 1.24
N ILE A 101 -0.58 12.83 2.51
CA ILE A 101 -1.00 13.85 3.48
C ILE A 101 -0.20 15.13 3.19
N ALA A 102 -0.91 16.21 2.87
CA ALA A 102 -0.35 17.51 2.54
C ALA A 102 -1.27 18.63 3.07
N SER A 103 -1.08 19.88 2.64
CA SER A 103 -1.97 21.01 2.97
C SER A 103 -3.41 20.80 2.50
N GLY A 104 -3.64 19.77 1.68
CA GLY A 104 -4.93 19.16 1.43
C GLY A 104 -4.77 17.66 1.19
N ASN A 105 -5.89 16.95 1.19
CA ASN A 105 -5.96 15.53 0.87
C ASN A 105 -5.62 15.33 -0.62
N LYS A 106 -4.52 14.62 -0.91
CA LYS A 106 -4.09 14.34 -2.28
C LYS A 106 -4.10 12.85 -2.55
N VAL A 107 -4.98 12.41 -3.45
CA VAL A 107 -4.86 11.09 -4.07
C VAL A 107 -3.78 11.17 -5.14
N ASP A 108 -2.68 10.41 -4.98
CA ASP A 108 -1.69 10.28 -6.05
C ASP A 108 -2.18 9.30 -7.11
N PHE A 109 -2.77 8.17 -6.69
CA PHE A 109 -3.53 7.28 -7.58
C PHE A 109 -4.43 6.29 -6.83
N GLN A 110 -5.51 5.88 -7.51
CA GLN A 110 -6.51 4.90 -7.02
C GLN A 110 -6.05 3.45 -7.23
N LEU A 111 -6.71 2.49 -6.56
CA LEU A 111 -6.39 1.04 -6.61
C LEU A 111 -6.47 0.46 -8.03
N ASN A 112 -7.33 1.01 -8.90
CA ASN A 112 -7.50 0.57 -10.29
C ASN A 112 -6.68 1.36 -11.31
N ARG A 113 -5.80 2.28 -10.87
CA ARG A 113 -5.08 3.15 -11.81
C ARG A 113 -3.92 2.45 -12.51
N TYR A 114 -3.15 1.66 -11.75
CA TYR A 114 -1.96 0.95 -12.24
C TYR A 114 -2.11 -0.52 -11.88
N ILE A 115 -2.23 -1.37 -12.90
CA ILE A 115 -2.46 -2.82 -12.75
C ILE A 115 -1.21 -3.65 -13.02
N TYR A 116 -0.12 -3.00 -13.45
CA TYR A 116 1.18 -3.62 -13.66
C TYR A 116 2.20 -3.06 -12.68
N ARG A 117 3.01 -3.93 -12.08
CA ARG A 117 4.01 -3.58 -11.07
C ARG A 117 4.95 -2.48 -11.54
N ALA A 118 5.45 -2.58 -12.78
CA ALA A 118 6.38 -1.61 -13.34
C ALA A 118 5.76 -0.20 -13.40
N GLU A 119 4.50 -0.08 -13.83
CA GLU A 119 3.80 1.20 -13.90
C GLU A 119 3.54 1.79 -12.51
N THR A 120 3.19 0.94 -11.54
CA THR A 120 3.00 1.34 -10.14
C THR A 120 4.30 1.89 -9.54
N ILE A 121 5.44 1.23 -9.78
CA ILE A 121 6.77 1.70 -9.36
C ILE A 121 7.09 3.06 -9.98
N GLU A 122 6.88 3.21 -11.29
CA GLU A 122 7.11 4.49 -11.96
C GLU A 122 6.22 5.60 -11.40
N ALA A 123 4.96 5.30 -11.07
CA ALA A 123 4.04 6.25 -10.47
C ALA A 123 4.55 6.73 -9.10
N VAL A 124 4.98 5.81 -8.24
CA VAL A 124 5.59 6.13 -6.94
C VAL A 124 6.84 7.00 -7.11
N ASN A 125 7.71 6.68 -8.07
CA ASN A 125 8.93 7.44 -8.34
C ASN A 125 8.64 8.90 -8.76
N ARG A 126 7.46 9.18 -9.31
CA ARG A 126 7.00 10.52 -9.69
C ARG A 126 6.40 11.32 -8.53
N ILE A 127 6.06 10.69 -7.41
CA ILE A 127 5.56 11.39 -6.22
C ILE A 127 6.69 12.26 -5.65
N ARG A 128 6.36 13.51 -5.32
CA ARG A 128 7.29 14.52 -4.82
C ARG A 128 6.88 14.99 -3.43
N HIS A 129 7.89 15.22 -2.59
CA HIS A 129 7.72 15.90 -1.32
C HIS A 129 7.13 17.30 -1.55
N GLN A 130 6.12 17.67 -0.77
CA GLN A 130 5.42 18.94 -0.97
C GLN A 130 6.04 20.12 -0.20
N ASN A 131 7.07 19.89 0.62
CA ASN A 131 7.76 20.93 1.41
C ASN A 131 6.81 21.76 2.29
N ILE A 132 5.86 21.08 2.92
CA ILE A 132 4.80 21.72 3.72
C ILE A 132 5.21 21.71 5.19
N ARG A 133 4.80 22.76 5.91
CA ARG A 133 4.96 22.86 7.36
C ARG A 133 3.59 22.85 8.01
N GLY A 134 3.50 22.30 9.22
CA GLY A 134 2.27 22.27 9.99
C GLY A 134 2.08 20.94 10.70
N ARG A 135 0.82 20.59 10.96
CA ARG A 135 0.44 19.30 11.52
C ARG A 135 -0.32 18.50 10.45
N PRO A 136 0.05 17.23 10.21
CA PRO A 136 -0.67 16.39 9.26
C PRO A 136 -2.09 16.09 9.77
N ASP A 137 -3.09 16.21 8.89
CA ASP A 137 -4.44 15.74 9.17
C ASP A 137 -4.55 14.24 8.89
N VAL A 138 -4.01 13.46 9.81
CA VAL A 138 -4.02 11.99 9.72
C VAL A 138 -5.45 11.45 9.78
N ALA A 139 -6.31 12.04 10.61
CA ALA A 139 -7.70 11.59 10.76
C ALA A 139 -8.48 11.80 9.45
N GLY A 140 -8.39 12.98 8.85
CA GLY A 140 -9.00 13.28 7.56
C GLY A 140 -8.47 12.40 6.43
N ALA A 141 -7.19 12.03 6.46
CA ALA A 141 -6.62 11.10 5.49
C ALA A 141 -7.22 9.70 5.60
N PHE A 142 -7.31 9.12 6.81
CA PHE A 142 -7.94 7.82 7.01
C PHE A 142 -9.42 7.82 6.63
N ASP A 143 -10.15 8.89 6.99
CA ASP A 143 -11.55 9.03 6.61
C ASP A 143 -11.71 9.06 5.08
N TYR A 144 -10.86 9.82 4.38
CA TYR A 144 -10.89 9.91 2.93
C TYR A 144 -10.55 8.57 2.26
N VAL A 145 -9.50 7.90 2.73
CA VAL A 145 -9.07 6.59 2.20
C VAL A 145 -10.21 5.58 2.35
N ARG A 146 -10.83 5.52 3.53
CA ARG A 146 -11.96 4.63 3.81
C ARG A 146 -13.19 4.95 2.96
N SER A 147 -13.59 6.22 2.89
CA SER A 147 -14.85 6.60 2.24
C SER A 147 -14.76 6.65 0.72
N THR A 148 -13.55 6.82 0.19
CA THR A 148 -13.35 7.15 -1.22
C THR A 148 -12.47 6.12 -1.92
N MET A 149 -11.28 5.82 -1.40
CA MET A 149 -10.34 4.95 -2.11
C MET A 149 -10.75 3.48 -2.03
N PHE A 150 -11.25 3.02 -0.88
CA PHE A 150 -11.88 1.70 -0.74
C PHE A 150 -13.34 1.71 -1.18
N THR A 151 -13.54 1.94 -2.48
CA THR A 151 -14.85 1.81 -3.13
C THR A 151 -14.69 1.05 -4.44
N SER A 152 -15.71 0.27 -4.84
CA SER A 152 -15.63 -0.52 -6.07
C SER A 152 -15.36 0.35 -7.30
N THR A 153 -15.87 1.57 -7.33
CA THR A 153 -15.60 2.57 -8.39
C THR A 153 -14.11 2.93 -8.48
N ASN A 154 -13.40 2.97 -7.35
CA ASN A 154 -11.98 3.30 -7.27
C ASN A 154 -11.07 2.06 -7.20
N GLY A 155 -11.61 0.87 -7.45
CA GLY A 155 -10.83 -0.35 -7.66
C GLY A 155 -10.80 -1.33 -6.50
N ASP A 156 -11.51 -1.04 -5.41
CA ASP A 156 -11.68 -1.98 -4.29
C ASP A 156 -12.41 -3.24 -4.73
N ARG A 157 -11.91 -4.41 -4.32
CA ARG A 157 -12.47 -5.71 -4.68
C ARG A 157 -13.31 -6.26 -3.53
N PRO A 158 -14.56 -6.68 -3.77
CA PRO A 158 -15.48 -7.13 -2.70
C PRO A 158 -15.00 -8.27 -1.80
N GLN A 159 -14.01 -9.07 -2.23
CA GLN A 159 -13.47 -10.21 -1.48
C GLN A 159 -11.99 -10.02 -1.10
N ALA A 160 -11.41 -8.84 -1.40
CA ALA A 160 -10.05 -8.54 -1.02
C ALA A 160 -9.96 -8.11 0.45
N ARG A 161 -8.82 -8.41 1.06
CA ARG A 161 -8.46 -7.85 2.37
C ARG A 161 -7.89 -6.44 2.17
N ASN A 162 -8.44 -5.48 2.90
CA ASN A 162 -8.07 -4.07 2.78
C ASN A 162 -7.09 -3.65 3.88
N PHE A 163 -5.94 -3.10 3.48
CA PHE A 163 -4.93 -2.59 4.40
C PHE A 163 -4.62 -1.12 4.14
N VAL A 164 -4.40 -0.38 5.21
CA VAL A 164 -3.86 0.98 5.17
C VAL A 164 -2.52 1.00 5.87
N ILE A 165 -1.50 1.52 5.20
CA ILE A 165 -0.16 1.68 5.78
C ILE A 165 0.15 3.18 5.80
N LEU A 166 0.28 3.75 7.01
CA LEU A 166 0.73 5.12 7.20
C LEU A 166 2.26 5.16 7.34
N LEU A 167 2.90 5.99 6.52
CA LEU A 167 4.34 6.23 6.52
C LEU A 167 4.60 7.69 6.90
N THR A 168 5.25 7.90 8.06
CA THR A 168 5.50 9.20 8.71
C THR A 168 6.80 9.18 9.51
#